data_AF-A0A962HIL8-F1
#
_entry.id   AF-A0A962HIL8-F1
#
_cell.length_a   1.000
_cell.length_b   1.000
_cell.length_c   1.000
_cell.angle_alpha   90.00
_cell.angle_beta   90.00
_cell.angle_gamma   90.00
#
_symmetry.space_group_name_H-M   'P 1'
#
loop_
_entity.id
_entity.type
_entity.pdbx_description
1 polymer ?
#
loop_
_entity_poly.entity_id
_entity_poly.type
_entity_poly.pdbx_seq_one_letter_code
_entity_poly.pdbx_strand_id
1 'polypeptide(L)'
;MKRRDLLKGAGLGAVAAASVGAPAILRAEDKLKINMVSTWPRDFPGLGTGAQRFAERLGKMTDGRMDVTYFAAGERVGAFDAFDEVASGNSQMYHGVDYYWKGKHPGFAYFAAVPFGLTSNEMNAWMRFGGGQELWDKLGAEFGVKGLLCGNTGVQMGGWFRKEMNSPDDFKGLKIRMPGLGGDVLAKMGASPVSLPGGQIYENLISGALDATEWVGPWNDQAMKLYEAAKYYYYPGMHEPGPMLSLGMNKKWWDSLSKVDQAIIEAAASMENDIMLAEFNAKNGDALDQMVKNQGVKLMAFSDDIYDAFGEASEAVFEDVVKQGGLAKEIHESFLKARTTYGGWSKIADEAYLNQRNRVLGL
;
A
#
# COMPACT_ATOMS: atom_id res chain seq x y z
N MET A 1 -60.48 -4.01 -40.78
CA MET A 1 -60.53 -5.09 -41.79
C MET A 1 -59.14 -5.72 -41.94
N LYS A 2 -59.08 -7.03 -41.66
CA LYS A 2 -58.11 -8.10 -42.00
C LYS A 2 -56.62 -7.79 -42.29
N ARG A 3 -55.75 -8.34 -41.41
CA ARG A 3 -54.27 -8.39 -41.42
C ARG A 3 -53.67 -9.50 -42.32
N ARG A 4 -54.15 -9.72 -43.54
CA ARG A 4 -53.58 -10.76 -44.43
C ARG A 4 -53.65 -10.29 -45.87
N ASP A 5 -52.65 -9.52 -46.32
CA ASP A 5 -52.30 -9.33 -47.74
C ASP A 5 -51.04 -8.46 -47.93
N LEU A 6 -49.94 -8.75 -47.24
CA LEU A 6 -48.67 -8.05 -47.49
C LEU A 6 -47.47 -9.00 -47.58
N LEU A 7 -47.50 -9.91 -48.55
CA LEU A 7 -46.33 -10.73 -48.92
C LEU A 7 -46.18 -10.99 -50.44
N LYS A 8 -46.66 -10.09 -51.31
CA LYS A 8 -46.35 -10.17 -52.74
C LYS A 8 -46.08 -8.79 -53.33
N GLY A 9 -44.79 -8.48 -53.51
CA GLY A 9 -44.35 -7.27 -54.19
C GLY A 9 -42.84 -7.13 -54.15
N ALA A 10 -42.15 -7.80 -55.07
CA ALA A 10 -40.78 -7.46 -55.42
C ALA A 10 -40.80 -6.05 -56.05
N GLY A 11 -40.14 -5.10 -55.40
CA GLY A 11 -39.97 -3.74 -55.89
C GLY A 11 -38.69 -3.16 -55.30
N LEU A 12 -37.66 -3.05 -56.13
CA LEU A 12 -36.38 -2.41 -55.85
C LEU A 12 -36.61 -0.96 -55.43
N GLY A 13 -36.43 -0.68 -54.14
CA GLY A 13 -36.37 0.66 -53.58
C GLY A 13 -35.43 0.64 -52.39
N ALA A 14 -34.26 1.26 -52.56
CA ALA A 14 -33.23 1.38 -51.54
C ALA A 14 -33.78 2.15 -50.33
N VAL A 15 -34.36 1.45 -49.37
CA VAL A 15 -34.48 1.95 -48.00
C VAL A 15 -33.08 1.82 -47.42
N ALA A 16 -32.39 2.95 -47.28
CA ALA A 16 -31.21 3.04 -46.44
C ALA A 16 -31.62 2.49 -45.07
N ALA A 17 -31.24 1.24 -44.81
CA ALA A 17 -31.30 0.68 -43.47
C ALA A 17 -30.40 1.59 -42.64
N ALA A 18 -31.02 2.47 -41.86
CA ALA A 18 -30.38 3.03 -40.69
C ALA A 18 -29.80 1.81 -39.98
N SER A 19 -28.47 1.73 -39.98
CA SER A 19 -27.71 0.81 -39.15
C SER A 19 -28.12 1.16 -37.72
N VAL A 20 -29.19 0.53 -37.24
CA VAL A 20 -29.43 0.38 -35.81
C VAL A 20 -28.13 -0.23 -35.35
N GLY A 21 -27.32 0.56 -34.65
CA GLY A 21 -26.04 0.11 -34.12
C GLY A 21 -26.35 -1.18 -33.40
N ALA A 22 -25.91 -2.30 -33.98
CA ALA A 22 -25.81 -3.53 -33.22
C ALA A 22 -25.06 -3.12 -31.95
N PRO A 23 -25.48 -3.56 -30.74
CA PRO A 23 -24.62 -3.38 -29.59
C PRO A 23 -23.25 -3.87 -30.03
N ALA A 24 -22.22 -3.06 -29.80
CA ALA A 24 -20.86 -3.54 -29.96
C ALA A 24 -20.78 -4.76 -29.03
N ILE A 25 -21.05 -5.94 -29.59
CA ILE A 25 -20.58 -7.19 -29.03
C ILE A 25 -19.10 -6.93 -29.06
N LEU A 26 -18.55 -6.57 -27.89
CA LEU A 26 -17.13 -6.68 -27.59
C LEU A 26 -16.79 -8.04 -28.14
N ARG A 27 -16.21 -8.05 -29.36
CA ARG A 27 -15.70 -9.27 -29.95
C ARG A 27 -14.80 -9.84 -28.87
N ALA A 28 -14.83 -11.15 -28.70
CA ALA A 28 -13.85 -11.86 -27.90
C ALA A 28 -12.45 -11.33 -28.26
N GLU A 29 -12.01 -10.31 -27.53
CA GLU A 29 -10.71 -9.69 -27.70
C GLU A 29 -9.72 -10.77 -27.25
N ASP A 30 -8.58 -10.80 -27.92
CA ASP A 30 -7.48 -11.67 -27.51
C ASP A 30 -7.28 -11.53 -26.00
N LYS A 31 -7.42 -12.64 -25.27
CA LYS A 31 -7.25 -12.65 -23.80
C LYS A 31 -6.00 -11.86 -23.44
N LEU A 32 -6.16 -10.83 -22.62
CA LEU A 32 -5.05 -10.03 -22.12
C LEU A 32 -4.40 -10.83 -20.98
N LYS A 33 -3.33 -11.56 -21.30
CA LYS A 33 -2.56 -12.31 -20.32
C LYS A 33 -1.68 -11.37 -19.50
N ILE A 34 -1.82 -11.42 -18.19
CA ILE A 34 -1.16 -10.51 -17.26
C ILE A 34 -0.43 -11.35 -16.21
N ASN A 35 0.88 -11.21 -16.11
CA ASN A 35 1.63 -11.72 -14.96
C ASN A 35 1.70 -10.63 -13.89
N MET A 36 1.24 -10.95 -12.68
CA MET A 36 1.37 -10.10 -11.50
C MET A 36 2.26 -10.76 -10.45
N VAL A 37 3.37 -10.12 -10.10
CA VAL A 37 4.27 -10.57 -9.01
C VAL A 37 3.97 -9.82 -7.71
N SER A 38 4.25 -10.41 -6.56
CA SER A 38 3.91 -9.82 -5.26
C SER A 38 5.09 -9.82 -4.29
N THR A 39 5.17 -8.80 -3.46
CA THR A 39 6.12 -8.76 -2.33
C THR A 39 5.65 -9.59 -1.14
N TRP A 40 4.42 -10.13 -1.18
CA TRP A 40 3.78 -10.83 -0.06
C TRP A 40 3.80 -12.35 -0.24
N PRO A 41 3.90 -13.12 0.86
CA PRO A 41 3.63 -14.55 0.83
C PRO A 41 2.21 -14.85 0.33
N ARG A 42 2.02 -16.03 -0.26
CA ARG A 42 0.71 -16.50 -0.71
C ARG A 42 -0.25 -16.59 0.47
N ASP A 43 -1.49 -16.14 0.26
CA ASP A 43 -2.59 -16.16 1.23
C ASP A 43 -2.28 -15.41 2.54
N PHE A 44 -1.27 -14.53 2.57
CA PHE A 44 -0.99 -13.72 3.76
C PHE A 44 -2.18 -12.78 4.05
N PRO A 45 -2.67 -12.69 5.30
CA PRO A 45 -3.88 -11.93 5.61
C PRO A 45 -3.76 -10.45 5.24
N GLY A 46 -4.78 -9.89 4.59
CA GLY A 46 -4.79 -8.49 4.14
C GLY A 46 -3.89 -8.25 2.92
N LEU A 47 -2.57 -8.27 3.10
CA LEU A 47 -1.61 -7.90 2.05
C LEU A 47 -1.61 -8.90 0.88
N GLY A 48 -1.42 -10.20 1.17
CA GLY A 48 -1.36 -11.25 0.15
C GLY A 48 -2.73 -11.57 -0.43
N THR A 49 -3.71 -11.78 0.45
CA THR A 49 -5.11 -12.03 0.07
C THR A 49 -5.74 -10.85 -0.67
N GLY A 50 -5.42 -9.60 -0.33
CA GLY A 50 -5.85 -8.42 -1.06
C GLY A 50 -5.24 -8.31 -2.47
N ALA A 51 -3.94 -8.62 -2.62
CA ALA A 51 -3.31 -8.71 -3.93
C ALA A 51 -3.97 -9.78 -4.81
N GLN A 52 -4.23 -10.97 -4.25
CA GLN A 52 -4.94 -12.05 -4.96
C GLN A 52 -6.36 -11.63 -5.34
N ARG A 53 -7.08 -10.98 -4.41
CA ARG A 53 -8.42 -10.46 -4.64
C ARG A 53 -8.46 -9.42 -5.76
N PHE A 54 -7.46 -8.53 -5.84
CA PHE A 54 -7.32 -7.62 -6.98
C PHE A 54 -7.13 -8.36 -8.30
N ALA A 55 -6.21 -9.33 -8.36
CA ALA A 55 -5.96 -10.12 -9.58
C ALA A 55 -7.23 -10.84 -10.07
N GLU A 56 -7.96 -11.50 -9.15
CA GLU A 56 -9.23 -12.14 -9.47
C GLU A 56 -10.30 -11.15 -9.95
N ARG A 57 -10.32 -9.93 -9.37
CA ARG A 57 -11.32 -8.91 -9.69
C ARG A 57 -11.20 -8.44 -11.12
N LEU A 58 -9.99 -8.29 -11.67
CA LEU A 58 -9.79 -7.93 -13.07
C LEU A 58 -10.44 -8.96 -14.02
N GLY A 59 -10.25 -10.25 -13.75
CA GLY A 59 -10.91 -11.32 -14.50
C GLY A 59 -12.44 -11.24 -14.40
N LYS A 60 -12.97 -11.06 -13.18
CA LYS A 60 -14.43 -10.96 -12.95
C LYS A 60 -15.06 -9.74 -13.63
N MET A 61 -14.41 -8.57 -13.57
CA MET A 61 -14.90 -7.32 -14.19
C MET A 61 -14.88 -7.35 -15.71
N THR A 62 -14.14 -8.28 -16.31
CA THR A 62 -13.93 -8.35 -17.75
C THR A 62 -14.42 -9.66 -18.37
N ASP A 63 -15.22 -10.43 -17.63
CA ASP A 63 -15.72 -11.74 -18.05
C ASP A 63 -14.59 -12.68 -18.55
N GLY A 64 -13.46 -12.66 -17.83
CA GLY A 64 -12.29 -13.48 -18.11
C GLY A 64 -11.38 -12.98 -19.23
N ARG A 65 -11.63 -11.78 -19.80
CA ARG A 65 -10.78 -11.19 -20.83
C ARG A 65 -9.41 -10.78 -20.29
N MET A 66 -9.34 -10.17 -19.10
CA MET A 66 -8.08 -9.95 -18.37
C MET A 66 -7.74 -11.21 -17.58
N ASP A 67 -6.82 -12.00 -18.09
CA ASP A 67 -6.39 -13.30 -17.54
C ASP A 67 -5.12 -13.10 -16.71
N VAL A 68 -5.30 -12.91 -15.40
CA VAL A 68 -4.21 -12.57 -14.47
C VAL A 68 -3.65 -13.83 -13.80
N THR A 69 -2.37 -14.11 -14.04
CA THR A 69 -1.60 -15.10 -13.28
C THR A 69 -0.88 -14.39 -12.12
N TYR A 70 -1.27 -14.72 -10.89
CA TYR A 70 -0.66 -14.19 -9.67
C TYR A 70 0.48 -15.07 -9.15
N PHE A 71 1.63 -14.44 -8.92
CA PHE A 71 2.81 -15.03 -8.30
C PHE A 71 3.09 -14.36 -6.96
N ALA A 72 3.03 -15.14 -5.88
CA ALA A 72 3.45 -14.69 -4.56
C ALA A 72 4.98 -14.49 -4.49
N ALA A 73 5.45 -13.84 -3.44
CA ALA A 73 6.87 -13.65 -3.20
C ALA A 73 7.63 -14.99 -3.25
N GLY A 74 8.66 -15.06 -4.10
CA GLY A 74 9.50 -16.25 -4.28
C GLY A 74 9.00 -17.28 -5.29
N GLU A 75 7.78 -17.17 -5.82
CA GLU A 75 7.27 -18.12 -6.83
C GLU A 75 7.79 -17.85 -8.24
N ARG A 76 8.09 -16.57 -8.52
CA ARG A 76 8.65 -16.13 -9.80
C ARG A 76 9.95 -15.35 -9.61
N VAL A 77 9.92 -14.38 -8.71
CA VAL A 77 11.07 -13.55 -8.33
C VAL A 77 11.07 -13.33 -6.80
N GLY A 78 12.20 -12.93 -6.23
CA GLY A 78 12.26 -12.54 -4.83
C GLY A 78 11.37 -11.31 -4.54
N ALA A 79 10.96 -11.13 -3.29
CA ALA A 79 10.04 -10.04 -2.92
C ALA A 79 10.54 -8.67 -3.37
N PHE A 80 11.81 -8.34 -3.13
CA PHE A 80 12.38 -7.03 -3.50
C PHE A 80 12.73 -6.90 -4.98
N ASP A 81 12.75 -8.00 -5.73
CA ASP A 81 13.04 -8.03 -7.18
C ASP A 81 11.79 -7.68 -8.03
N ALA A 82 10.60 -7.60 -7.41
CA ALA A 82 9.33 -7.38 -8.10
C ALA A 82 9.30 -6.10 -8.95
N PHE A 83 9.95 -5.02 -8.47
CA PHE A 83 10.04 -3.77 -9.23
C PHE A 83 10.84 -3.94 -10.51
N ASP A 84 12.02 -4.56 -10.46
CA ASP A 84 12.88 -4.72 -11.63
C ASP A 84 12.30 -5.72 -12.64
N GLU A 85 11.61 -6.76 -12.16
CA GLU A 85 10.85 -7.70 -12.98
C GLU A 85 9.75 -6.99 -13.81
N VAL A 86 9.09 -5.98 -13.25
CA VAL A 86 8.05 -5.22 -13.94
C VAL A 86 8.62 -4.08 -14.78
N ALA A 87 9.61 -3.35 -14.28
CA ALA A 87 10.28 -2.29 -15.01
C ALA A 87 10.91 -2.81 -16.32
N SER A 88 11.49 -4.01 -16.28
CA SER A 88 12.04 -4.68 -17.47
C SER A 88 10.98 -5.23 -18.45
N GLY A 89 9.72 -5.35 -18.01
CA GLY A 89 8.61 -5.85 -18.82
C GLY A 89 8.46 -7.37 -18.84
N ASN A 90 9.20 -8.10 -18.00
CA ASN A 90 9.07 -9.56 -17.85
C ASN A 90 7.73 -9.95 -17.19
N SER A 91 7.23 -9.10 -16.28
CA SER A 91 5.87 -9.15 -15.74
C SER A 91 5.16 -7.82 -15.99
N GLN A 92 3.82 -7.86 -16.10
CA GLN A 92 3.02 -6.67 -16.42
C GLN A 92 2.78 -5.82 -15.18
N MET A 93 2.62 -6.45 -14.01
CA MET A 93 2.27 -5.79 -12.76
C MET A 93 3.07 -6.35 -11.58
N TYR A 94 3.29 -5.52 -10.57
CA TYR A 94 3.61 -5.96 -9.22
C TYR A 94 2.57 -5.40 -8.25
N HIS A 95 2.32 -6.14 -7.17
CA HIS A 95 1.66 -5.62 -5.99
C HIS A 95 2.66 -5.61 -4.83
N GLY A 96 2.86 -4.46 -4.20
CA GLY A 96 3.84 -4.32 -3.13
C GLY A 96 3.75 -2.98 -2.44
N VAL A 97 4.91 -2.44 -2.06
CA VAL A 97 4.95 -1.19 -1.33
C VAL A 97 6.22 -0.40 -1.64
N ASP A 98 6.03 0.84 -2.10
CA ASP A 98 7.07 1.52 -2.90
C ASP A 98 8.32 1.91 -2.13
N TYR A 99 8.21 2.10 -0.82
CA TYR A 99 9.35 2.39 0.05
C TYR A 99 10.40 1.26 0.11
N TYR A 100 10.09 0.04 -0.32
CA TYR A 100 11.11 -1.01 -0.53
C TYR A 100 12.14 -0.62 -1.59
N TRP A 101 11.78 0.27 -2.52
CA TRP A 101 12.65 0.72 -3.61
C TRP A 101 13.17 2.14 -3.40
N LYS A 102 13.12 2.67 -2.16
CA LYS A 102 13.70 3.99 -1.81
C LYS A 102 15.19 4.11 -2.19
N GLY A 103 15.91 2.99 -2.26
CA GLY A 103 17.31 2.94 -2.68
C GLY A 103 17.52 3.25 -4.17
N LYS A 104 16.48 3.14 -5.00
CA LYS A 104 16.50 3.60 -6.41
C LYS A 104 16.28 5.10 -6.49
N HIS A 105 15.30 5.61 -5.74
CA HIS A 105 15.05 7.04 -5.56
C HIS A 105 14.26 7.27 -4.26
N PRO A 106 14.66 8.20 -3.37
CA PRO A 106 14.02 8.36 -2.06
C PRO A 106 12.56 8.80 -2.15
N GLY A 107 12.17 9.44 -3.25
CA GLY A 107 10.79 9.84 -3.53
C GLY A 107 9.79 8.68 -3.48
N PHE A 108 10.20 7.44 -3.77
CA PHE A 108 9.32 6.27 -3.67
C PHE A 108 8.76 6.05 -2.25
N ALA A 109 9.47 6.49 -1.21
CA ALA A 109 8.96 6.37 0.15
C ALA A 109 7.65 7.16 0.37
N TYR A 110 7.48 8.31 -0.30
CA TYR A 110 6.31 9.18 -0.15
C TYR A 110 5.05 8.60 -0.78
N PHE A 111 5.18 7.68 -1.74
CA PHE A 111 4.05 6.98 -2.35
C PHE A 111 3.68 5.69 -1.62
N ALA A 112 4.29 5.47 -0.45
CA ALA A 112 3.87 4.47 0.52
C ALA A 112 3.55 5.15 1.86
N ALA A 113 4.58 5.43 2.68
CA ALA A 113 4.50 6.20 3.90
C ALA A 113 5.88 6.72 4.32
N VAL A 114 5.84 7.84 5.06
CA VAL A 114 7.02 8.46 5.68
C VAL A 114 6.73 8.79 7.16
N PRO A 115 7.77 8.90 8.00
CA PRO A 115 7.65 9.29 9.40
C PRO A 115 6.80 10.55 9.62
N PHE A 116 5.87 10.52 10.58
CA PHE A 116 4.94 11.63 10.86
C PHE A 116 4.23 12.12 9.59
N GLY A 117 3.91 11.18 8.71
CA GLY A 117 3.28 11.44 7.43
C GLY A 117 1.77 11.57 7.50
N LEU A 118 1.15 11.34 6.34
CA LEU A 118 -0.29 11.41 6.16
C LEU A 118 -0.97 10.12 6.62
N THR A 119 -2.13 10.25 7.24
CA THR A 119 -3.04 9.13 7.47
C THR A 119 -3.63 8.60 6.16
N SER A 120 -4.32 7.46 6.23
CA SER A 120 -4.97 6.84 5.08
C SER A 120 -5.87 7.77 4.26
N ASN A 121 -6.73 8.54 4.94
CA ASN A 121 -7.65 9.45 4.27
C ASN A 121 -6.91 10.63 3.64
N GLU A 122 -5.89 11.13 4.31
CA GLU A 122 -5.09 12.26 3.84
C GLU A 122 -4.18 11.86 2.67
N MET A 123 -3.61 10.64 2.67
CA MET A 123 -2.91 10.06 1.52
C MET A 123 -3.83 9.94 0.32
N ASN A 124 -5.04 9.40 0.50
CA ASN A 124 -6.04 9.33 -0.57
C ASN A 124 -6.38 10.71 -1.13
N ALA A 125 -6.52 11.72 -0.27
CA ALA A 125 -6.77 13.10 -0.69
C ALA A 125 -5.59 13.68 -1.48
N TRP A 126 -4.36 13.51 -0.99
CA TRP A 126 -3.15 14.00 -1.66
C TRP A 126 -2.96 13.35 -3.03
N MET A 127 -3.10 12.03 -3.11
CA MET A 127 -2.90 11.30 -4.35
C MET A 127 -3.93 11.66 -5.42
N ARG A 128 -5.20 11.86 -5.03
CA ARG A 128 -6.30 12.11 -5.98
C ARG A 128 -6.51 13.59 -6.32
N PHE A 129 -6.23 14.48 -5.37
CA PHE A 129 -6.59 15.90 -5.46
C PHE A 129 -5.48 16.87 -5.04
N GLY A 130 -4.41 16.36 -4.43
CA GLY A 130 -3.26 17.15 -3.97
C GLY A 130 -2.04 17.10 -4.90
N GLY A 131 -2.17 16.46 -6.07
CA GLY A 131 -1.08 16.36 -7.05
C GLY A 131 -0.12 15.18 -6.84
N GLY A 132 -0.43 14.26 -5.90
CA GLY A 132 0.44 13.14 -5.57
C GLY A 132 0.59 12.13 -6.71
N GLN A 133 -0.49 11.81 -7.43
CA GLN A 133 -0.43 10.85 -8.54
C GLN A 133 0.43 11.38 -9.70
N GLU A 134 0.37 12.67 -10.01
CA GLU A 134 1.19 13.26 -11.07
C GLU A 134 2.67 13.21 -10.73
N LEU A 135 3.02 13.40 -9.46
CA LEU A 135 4.40 13.27 -8.97
C LEU A 135 4.88 11.81 -9.00
N TRP A 136 4.01 10.86 -8.65
CA TRP A 136 4.33 9.45 -8.75
C TRP A 136 4.54 9.01 -10.19
N ASP A 137 3.70 9.51 -11.11
CA ASP A 137 3.82 9.24 -12.54
C ASP A 137 5.12 9.79 -13.13
N LYS A 138 5.52 11.01 -12.73
CA LYS A 138 6.82 11.60 -13.10
C LYS A 138 7.95 10.70 -12.62
N LEU A 139 7.95 10.29 -11.35
CA LEU A 139 9.01 9.47 -10.78
C LEU A 139 9.05 8.09 -11.42
N GLY A 140 7.91 7.40 -11.50
CA GLY A 140 7.81 6.07 -12.10
C GLY A 140 8.26 6.05 -13.56
N ALA A 141 8.00 7.12 -14.32
CA ALA A 141 8.44 7.23 -15.71
C ALA A 141 9.96 7.18 -15.89
N GLU A 142 10.76 7.67 -14.92
CA GLU A 142 12.23 7.55 -14.94
C GLU A 142 12.71 6.09 -14.90
N PHE A 143 11.87 5.19 -14.38
CA PHE A 143 12.15 3.77 -14.21
C PHE A 143 11.28 2.87 -15.10
N GLY A 144 10.45 3.44 -15.99
CA GLY A 144 9.55 2.67 -16.83
C GLY A 144 8.40 1.99 -16.08
N VAL A 145 7.94 2.57 -14.97
CA VAL A 145 6.84 2.05 -14.14
C VAL A 145 5.69 3.08 -14.05
N LYS A 146 4.45 2.60 -14.04
CA LYS A 146 3.23 3.36 -13.68
C LYS A 146 2.68 2.82 -12.37
N GLY A 147 2.64 3.64 -11.33
CA GLY A 147 2.09 3.29 -10.02
C GLY A 147 0.63 3.70 -9.85
N LEU A 148 -0.14 2.89 -9.13
CA LEU A 148 -1.48 3.20 -8.63
C LEU A 148 -1.63 2.73 -7.18
N LEU A 149 -2.49 3.41 -6.42
CA LEU A 149 -2.90 2.95 -5.09
C LEU A 149 -3.71 1.66 -5.20
N CYS A 150 -3.33 0.64 -4.44
CA CYS A 150 -3.98 -0.68 -4.49
C CYS A 150 -4.07 -1.37 -3.12
N GLY A 151 -4.07 -0.62 -2.04
CA GLY A 151 -4.18 -1.18 -0.69
C GLY A 151 -3.73 -0.18 0.36
N ASN A 152 -4.14 -0.40 1.59
CA ASN A 152 -3.71 0.43 2.71
C ASN A 152 -4.00 -0.30 4.03
N THR A 153 -3.09 -0.18 5.00
CA THR A 153 -3.19 -0.89 6.28
C THR A 153 -3.79 -0.06 7.41
N GLY A 154 -3.97 1.25 7.23
CA GLY A 154 -4.23 2.17 8.33
C GLY A 154 -2.96 2.52 9.11
N VAL A 155 -3.11 3.22 10.24
CA VAL A 155 -2.00 3.51 11.15
C VAL A 155 -1.40 2.20 11.65
N GLN A 156 -0.10 2.01 11.45
CA GLN A 156 0.60 0.82 11.92
C GLN A 156 1.00 0.92 13.40
N MET A 157 1.31 -0.24 13.97
CA MET A 157 1.89 -0.35 15.32
C MET A 157 3.37 0.01 15.31
N GLY A 158 3.90 0.44 16.45
CA GLY A 158 5.30 0.85 16.63
C GLY A 158 6.32 -0.28 16.68
N GLY A 159 5.86 -1.54 16.67
CA GLY A 159 6.69 -2.72 16.58
C GLY A 159 6.84 -3.52 17.88
N TRP A 160 7.53 -4.64 17.75
CA TRP A 160 7.77 -5.68 18.74
C TRP A 160 9.19 -5.61 19.28
N PHE A 161 9.30 -5.56 20.60
CA PHE A 161 10.57 -5.42 21.31
C PHE A 161 10.71 -6.52 22.37
N ARG A 162 11.95 -7.00 22.54
CA ARG A 162 12.31 -7.99 23.57
C ARG A 162 12.43 -7.37 24.96
N LYS A 163 12.70 -6.07 25.04
CA LYS A 163 12.77 -5.26 26.27
C LYS A 163 11.83 -4.07 26.17
N GLU A 164 11.56 -3.44 27.31
CA GLU A 164 10.89 -2.14 27.35
C GLU A 164 11.79 -1.06 26.74
N MET A 165 11.16 -0.13 26.04
CA MET A 165 11.75 1.07 25.46
C MET A 165 11.28 2.25 26.33
N ASN A 166 12.14 2.71 27.23
CA ASN A 166 11.79 3.72 28.24
C ASN A 166 12.30 5.11 27.86
N SER A 167 13.36 5.18 27.05
CA SER A 167 13.99 6.43 26.62
C SER A 167 14.55 6.32 25.20
N PRO A 168 14.88 7.45 24.54
CA PRO A 168 15.55 7.45 23.25
C PRO A 168 16.87 6.64 23.23
N ASP A 169 17.58 6.58 24.36
CA ASP A 169 18.83 5.83 24.49
C ASP A 169 18.67 4.32 24.30
N ASP A 170 17.47 3.77 24.52
CA ASP A 170 17.21 2.34 24.36
C ASP A 170 17.33 1.85 22.91
N PHE A 171 17.26 2.77 21.93
CA PHE A 171 17.43 2.47 20.51
C PHE A 171 18.90 2.32 20.09
N LYS A 172 19.85 2.83 20.89
CA LYS A 172 21.28 2.76 20.55
C LYS A 172 21.75 1.30 20.47
N GLY A 173 22.27 0.91 19.31
CA GLY A 173 22.73 -0.45 19.02
C GLY A 173 21.62 -1.48 18.79
N LEU A 174 20.35 -1.08 18.85
CA LEU A 174 19.21 -1.98 18.65
C LEU A 174 19.18 -2.49 17.19
N LYS A 175 19.28 -3.80 17.00
CA LYS A 175 19.11 -4.40 15.67
C LYS A 175 17.63 -4.60 15.41
N ILE A 176 17.07 -3.77 14.53
CA ILE A 176 15.64 -3.74 14.27
C ILE A 176 15.36 -3.95 12.79
N ARG A 177 14.38 -4.80 12.46
CA ARG A 177 13.84 -4.79 11.10
C ARG A 177 12.81 -3.68 11.01
N MET A 178 13.12 -2.65 10.21
CA MET A 178 12.23 -1.54 9.86
C MET A 178 12.67 -0.97 8.50
N PRO A 179 11.89 -1.13 7.42
CA PRO A 179 12.19 -0.57 6.12
C PRO A 179 11.85 0.94 6.05
N GLY A 180 12.04 1.52 4.87
CA GLY A 180 11.58 2.88 4.59
C GLY A 180 12.36 3.96 5.30
N LEU A 181 11.80 5.16 5.34
CA LEU A 181 12.40 6.27 6.07
C LEU A 181 12.27 6.08 7.59
N GLY A 182 11.34 5.25 8.08
CA GLY A 182 11.29 4.84 9.48
C GLY A 182 12.58 4.21 9.97
N GLY A 183 13.15 3.29 9.16
CA GLY A 183 14.47 2.72 9.44
C GLY A 183 15.56 3.79 9.51
N ASP A 184 15.54 4.76 8.60
CA ASP A 184 16.55 5.84 8.59
C ASP A 184 16.44 6.71 9.85
N VAL A 185 15.23 6.96 10.35
CA VAL A 185 15.02 7.68 11.61
C VAL A 185 15.63 6.92 12.77
N LEU A 186 15.38 5.61 12.86
CA LEU A 186 15.99 4.80 13.91
C LEU A 186 17.53 4.75 13.78
N ALA A 187 18.08 4.76 12.56
CA ALA A 187 19.52 4.89 12.36
C ALA A 187 20.07 6.21 12.91
N LYS A 188 19.36 7.34 12.72
CA LYS A 188 19.75 8.64 13.31
C LYS A 188 19.72 8.61 14.84
N MET A 189 18.87 7.77 15.44
CA MET A 189 18.83 7.53 16.89
C MET A 189 19.88 6.51 17.38
N GLY A 190 20.70 5.95 16.48
CA GLY A 190 21.78 5.02 16.81
C GLY A 190 21.40 3.54 16.75
N ALA A 191 20.20 3.20 16.26
CA ALA A 191 19.84 1.81 15.96
C ALA A 191 20.55 1.29 14.71
N SER A 192 20.47 -0.01 14.49
CA SER A 192 20.96 -0.70 13.29
C SER A 192 19.77 -1.30 12.53
N PRO A 193 19.05 -0.50 11.71
CA PRO A 193 17.91 -1.00 10.95
C PRO A 193 18.36 -1.97 9.85
N VAL A 194 17.55 -3.00 9.60
CA VAL A 194 17.70 -3.89 8.44
C VAL A 194 16.41 -3.99 7.65
N SER A 195 16.53 -4.22 6.35
CA SER A 195 15.40 -4.50 5.47
C SER A 195 15.40 -5.98 5.10
N LEU A 196 14.31 -6.67 5.42
CA LEU A 196 14.09 -8.08 5.11
C LEU A 196 12.66 -8.27 4.59
N PRO A 197 12.42 -9.21 3.65
CA PRO A 197 11.07 -9.62 3.27
C PRO A 197 10.28 -10.14 4.50
N GLY A 198 8.96 -9.90 4.51
CA GLY A 198 8.10 -10.27 5.65
C GLY A 198 8.24 -11.74 6.09
N GLY A 199 8.37 -12.66 5.13
CA GLY A 199 8.53 -14.09 5.39
C GLY A 199 9.81 -14.47 6.15
N GLN A 200 10.79 -13.58 6.27
CA GLN A 200 12.05 -13.83 6.98
C GLN A 200 12.08 -13.22 8.39
N ILE A 201 11.07 -12.44 8.77
CA ILE A 201 11.08 -11.70 10.05
C ILE A 201 11.03 -12.65 11.24
N TYR A 202 10.10 -13.61 11.24
CA TYR A 202 9.86 -14.50 12.38
C TYR A 202 11.12 -15.26 12.79
N GLU A 203 11.81 -15.90 11.83
CA GLU A 203 13.01 -16.70 12.11
C GLU A 203 14.18 -15.83 12.60
N ASN A 204 14.37 -14.65 12.00
CA ASN A 204 15.41 -13.71 12.42
C ASN A 204 15.14 -13.11 13.80
N LEU A 205 13.86 -12.86 14.12
CA LEU A 205 13.47 -12.43 15.45
C LEU A 205 13.69 -13.55 16.46
N ILE A 206 13.15 -14.77 16.24
CA ILE A 206 13.27 -15.92 17.16
C ILE A 206 14.73 -16.27 17.46
N SER A 207 15.59 -16.33 16.43
CA SER A 207 17.01 -16.66 16.57
C SER A 207 17.83 -15.61 17.33
N GLY A 208 17.30 -14.40 17.50
CA GLY A 208 18.02 -13.27 18.10
C GLY A 208 18.98 -12.56 17.14
N ALA A 209 18.88 -12.84 15.84
CA ALA A 209 19.54 -12.01 14.83
C ALA A 209 18.98 -10.57 14.82
N LEU A 210 17.70 -10.43 15.19
CA LEU A 210 17.02 -9.17 15.47
C LEU A 210 16.64 -9.06 16.96
N ASP A 211 16.83 -7.86 17.51
CA ASP A 211 16.38 -7.49 18.85
C ASP A 211 14.91 -7.03 18.85
N ALA A 212 14.48 -6.46 17.72
CA ALA A 212 13.15 -5.91 17.51
C ALA A 212 12.73 -6.01 16.03
N THR A 213 11.44 -5.86 15.77
CA THR A 213 10.90 -5.72 14.42
C THR A 213 9.65 -4.87 14.45
N GLU A 214 9.36 -4.18 13.37
CA GLU A 214 7.98 -3.80 13.06
C GLU A 214 7.43 -4.66 11.92
N TRP A 215 6.13 -4.59 11.67
CA TRP A 215 5.55 -5.16 10.45
C TRP A 215 4.33 -4.38 9.98
N VAL A 216 3.17 -4.55 10.62
CA VAL A 216 1.95 -3.81 10.24
C VAL A 216 1.12 -3.48 11.47
N GLY A 217 0.59 -4.50 12.14
CA GLY A 217 -0.49 -4.29 13.08
C GLY A 217 -1.10 -5.60 13.54
N PRO A 218 -2.03 -5.55 14.51
CA PRO A 218 -2.36 -6.71 15.31
C PRO A 218 -2.76 -7.96 14.50
N TRP A 219 -3.54 -7.79 13.44
CA TRP A 219 -4.01 -8.93 12.64
C TRP A 219 -2.88 -9.67 11.91
N ASN A 220 -1.99 -8.94 11.26
CA ASN A 220 -0.86 -9.52 10.54
C ASN A 220 0.22 -10.03 11.49
N ASP A 221 0.53 -9.26 12.52
CA ASP A 221 1.59 -9.57 13.46
C ASP A 221 1.24 -10.81 14.30
N GLN A 222 -0.05 -11.00 14.61
CA GLN A 222 -0.57 -12.23 15.22
C GLN A 222 -0.43 -13.42 14.27
N ALA A 223 -0.77 -13.27 12.99
CA ALA A 223 -0.62 -14.33 12.00
C ALA A 223 0.86 -14.75 11.82
N MET A 224 1.78 -13.81 11.96
CA MET A 224 3.23 -14.05 11.97
C MET A 224 3.77 -14.57 13.30
N LYS A 225 2.95 -14.60 14.34
CA LYS A 225 3.31 -15.08 15.69
C LYS A 225 4.49 -14.34 16.31
N LEU A 226 4.65 -13.04 16.02
CA LEU A 226 5.78 -12.24 16.55
C LEU A 226 5.81 -12.20 18.08
N TYR A 227 4.64 -12.36 18.72
CA TYR A 227 4.50 -12.49 20.16
C TYR A 227 5.27 -13.67 20.78
N GLU A 228 5.70 -14.68 20.00
CA GLU A 228 6.48 -15.81 20.52
C GLU A 228 7.93 -15.40 20.83
N ALA A 229 8.47 -14.40 20.11
CA ALA A 229 9.85 -13.95 20.25
C ALA A 229 10.01 -12.67 21.10
N ALA A 230 9.02 -11.78 21.04
CA ALA A 230 9.02 -10.47 21.68
C ALA A 230 7.66 -10.19 22.33
N LYS A 231 7.64 -9.57 23.53
CA LYS A 231 6.41 -9.39 24.31
C LYS A 231 5.94 -7.96 24.44
N TYR A 232 6.80 -6.98 24.20
CA TYR A 232 6.44 -5.57 24.28
C TYR A 232 6.04 -5.08 22.90
N TYR A 233 4.78 -4.69 22.76
CA TYR A 233 4.20 -4.27 21.49
C TYR A 233 3.81 -2.79 21.58
N TYR A 234 4.53 -1.94 20.86
CA TYR A 234 4.44 -0.49 21.02
C TYR A 234 3.44 0.15 20.05
N TYR A 235 2.86 1.29 20.44
CA TYR A 235 2.00 2.12 19.59
C TYR A 235 2.11 3.62 19.92
N PRO A 236 1.67 4.51 18.99
CA PRO A 236 1.47 4.24 17.56
C PRO A 236 2.81 4.22 16.80
N GLY A 237 2.83 3.60 15.62
CA GLY A 237 3.99 3.61 14.72
C GLY A 237 4.12 4.95 14.01
N MET A 238 5.13 5.74 14.37
CA MET A 238 5.37 7.03 13.71
C MET A 238 5.78 6.88 12.24
N HIS A 239 6.36 5.73 11.87
CA HIS A 239 6.94 5.46 10.55
C HIS A 239 5.89 5.26 9.47
N GLU A 240 4.74 4.69 9.81
CA GLU A 240 3.68 4.31 8.85
C GLU A 240 2.27 4.70 9.37
N PRO A 241 1.91 6.00 9.34
CA PRO A 241 0.59 6.48 9.77
C PRO A 241 -0.55 6.16 8.79
N GLY A 242 -0.22 5.73 7.57
CA GLY A 242 -1.20 5.37 6.56
C GLY A 242 -0.49 4.88 5.30
N PRO A 243 0.20 3.74 5.35
CA PRO A 243 0.99 3.25 4.23
C PRO A 243 0.08 2.81 3.08
N MET A 244 0.30 3.42 1.92
CA MET A 244 -0.29 2.99 0.67
C MET A 244 0.47 1.79 0.12
N LEU A 245 -0.27 0.76 -0.28
CA LEU A 245 0.26 -0.31 -1.12
C LEU A 245 0.11 0.06 -2.58
N SER A 246 1.08 -0.39 -3.38
CA SER A 246 1.22 -0.03 -4.76
C SER A 246 0.89 -1.18 -5.70
N LEU A 247 0.12 -0.87 -6.73
CA LEU A 247 0.11 -1.60 -7.99
C LEU A 247 1.06 -0.88 -8.94
N GLY A 248 2.27 -1.43 -9.11
CA GLY A 248 3.20 -0.94 -10.13
C GLY A 248 3.02 -1.72 -11.42
N MET A 249 3.06 -1.04 -12.56
CA MET A 249 2.85 -1.65 -13.86
C MET A 249 3.98 -1.26 -14.82
N ASN A 250 4.34 -2.16 -15.73
CA ASN A 250 5.27 -1.81 -16.79
C ASN A 250 4.67 -0.66 -17.61
N LYS A 251 5.38 0.47 -17.69
CA LYS A 251 4.84 1.69 -18.30
C LYS A 251 4.51 1.51 -19.78
N LYS A 252 5.37 0.83 -20.55
CA LYS A 252 5.13 0.59 -21.98
C LYS A 252 3.90 -0.29 -22.19
N TRP A 253 3.73 -1.33 -21.38
CA TRP A 253 2.53 -2.17 -21.41
C TRP A 253 1.28 -1.36 -21.06
N TRP A 254 1.31 -0.60 -19.96
CA TRP A 254 0.23 0.29 -19.56
C TRP A 254 -0.19 1.25 -20.68
N ASP A 255 0.77 1.94 -21.28
CA ASP A 255 0.53 2.91 -22.36
C ASP A 255 -0.04 2.27 -23.64
N SER A 256 0.15 0.96 -23.82
CA SER A 256 -0.40 0.20 -24.95
C SER A 256 -1.86 -0.24 -24.77
N LEU A 257 -2.37 -0.18 -23.53
CA LEU A 257 -3.73 -0.60 -23.21
C LEU A 257 -4.76 0.38 -23.79
N SER A 258 -5.95 -0.15 -24.06
CA SER A 258 -7.10 0.71 -24.38
C SER A 258 -7.45 1.59 -23.17
N LYS A 259 -8.11 2.73 -23.42
CA LYS A 259 -8.59 3.59 -22.34
C LYS A 259 -9.60 2.90 -21.43
N VAL A 260 -10.37 1.95 -21.97
CA VAL A 260 -11.30 1.13 -21.20
C VAL A 260 -10.54 0.20 -20.26
N ASP A 261 -9.46 -0.42 -20.73
CA ASP A 261 -8.64 -1.32 -19.89
C ASP A 261 -7.91 -0.56 -18.78
N GLN A 262 -7.35 0.61 -19.10
CA GLN A 262 -6.75 1.50 -18.11
C GLN A 262 -7.77 1.85 -17.03
N ALA A 263 -8.97 2.28 -17.41
CA ALA A 263 -10.04 2.64 -16.48
C ALA A 263 -10.50 1.46 -15.60
N ILE A 264 -10.57 0.24 -16.15
CA ILE A 264 -10.94 -0.96 -15.39
C ILE A 264 -9.88 -1.27 -14.32
N ILE A 265 -8.59 -1.18 -14.67
CA ILE A 265 -7.49 -1.42 -13.74
C ILE A 265 -7.47 -0.36 -12.64
N GLU A 266 -7.61 0.92 -13.00
CA GLU A 266 -7.71 2.04 -12.04
C GLU A 266 -8.89 1.86 -11.08
N ALA A 267 -10.06 1.48 -11.59
CA ALA A 267 -11.24 1.24 -10.76
C ALA A 267 -11.04 0.05 -9.80
N ALA A 268 -10.46 -1.06 -10.29
CA ALA A 268 -10.20 -2.24 -9.48
C ALA A 268 -9.16 -1.97 -8.37
N ALA A 269 -8.11 -1.20 -8.68
CA ALA A 269 -7.06 -0.81 -7.73
C ALA A 269 -7.61 0.15 -6.67
N SER A 270 -8.40 1.15 -7.11
CA SER A 270 -9.10 2.06 -6.20
C SER A 270 -10.06 1.34 -5.25
N MET A 271 -10.75 0.30 -5.74
CA MET A 271 -11.62 -0.53 -4.89
C MET A 271 -10.82 -1.34 -3.88
N GLU A 272 -9.68 -1.90 -4.27
CA GLU A 272 -8.84 -2.67 -3.35
C GLU A 272 -8.22 -1.80 -2.27
N ASN A 273 -7.83 -0.57 -2.62
CA ASN A 273 -7.34 0.43 -1.67
C ASN A 273 -8.33 0.71 -0.53
N ASP A 274 -9.64 0.74 -0.83
CA ASP A 274 -10.70 0.93 0.16
C ASP A 274 -10.98 -0.36 0.96
N ILE A 275 -11.20 -1.48 0.26
CA ILE A 275 -11.56 -2.76 0.89
C ILE A 275 -10.47 -3.24 1.84
N MET A 276 -9.19 -3.11 1.46
CA MET A 276 -8.09 -3.56 2.31
C MET A 276 -8.04 -2.77 3.62
N LEU A 277 -8.21 -1.44 3.57
CA LEU A 277 -8.24 -0.60 4.77
C LEU A 277 -9.41 -0.98 5.69
N ALA A 278 -10.60 -1.18 5.10
CA ALA A 278 -11.77 -1.61 5.84
C ALA A 278 -11.56 -2.99 6.50
N GLU A 279 -10.90 -3.91 5.80
CA GLU A 279 -10.58 -5.25 6.31
C GLU A 279 -9.60 -5.18 7.48
N PHE A 280 -8.52 -4.40 7.38
CA PHE A 280 -7.59 -4.18 8.50
C PHE A 280 -8.30 -3.59 9.72
N ASN A 281 -9.10 -2.54 9.53
CA ASN A 281 -9.85 -1.91 10.61
C ASN A 281 -10.83 -2.89 11.29
N ALA A 282 -11.45 -3.80 10.53
CA ALA A 282 -12.36 -4.80 11.06
C ALA A 282 -11.66 -5.93 11.82
N LYS A 283 -10.38 -6.20 11.54
CA LYS A 283 -9.65 -7.36 12.10
C LYS A 283 -8.67 -7.02 13.21
N ASN A 284 -8.12 -5.81 13.21
CA ASN A 284 -7.06 -5.43 14.14
C ASN A 284 -7.53 -5.44 15.62
N GLY A 285 -8.74 -4.98 15.91
CA GLY A 285 -9.26 -4.95 17.29
C GLY A 285 -9.32 -6.33 17.93
N ASP A 286 -9.98 -7.29 17.26
CA ASP A 286 -10.11 -8.65 17.76
C ASP A 286 -8.75 -9.36 17.91
N ALA A 287 -7.84 -9.16 16.95
CA ALA A 287 -6.51 -9.75 17.00
C ALA A 287 -5.67 -9.20 18.17
N LEU A 288 -5.74 -7.88 18.42
CA LEU A 288 -5.07 -7.25 19.55
C LEU A 288 -5.59 -7.79 20.88
N ASP A 289 -6.91 -7.88 21.02
CA ASP A 289 -7.57 -8.39 22.21
C ASP A 289 -7.13 -9.81 22.54
N GLN A 290 -7.07 -10.69 21.53
CA GLN A 290 -6.57 -12.05 21.70
C GLN A 290 -5.10 -12.09 22.09
N MET A 291 -4.26 -11.26 21.48
CA MET A 291 -2.84 -11.18 21.80
C MET A 291 -2.60 -10.78 23.26
N VAL A 292 -3.29 -9.74 23.72
CA VAL A 292 -3.15 -9.24 25.10
C VAL A 292 -3.72 -10.24 26.11
N LYS A 293 -4.93 -10.76 25.89
CA LYS A 293 -5.63 -11.64 26.85
C LYS A 293 -5.02 -13.04 26.92
N ASN A 294 -4.57 -13.59 25.79
CA ASN A 294 -4.27 -15.02 25.67
C ASN A 294 -2.81 -15.33 25.30
N GLN A 295 -2.04 -14.37 24.79
CA GLN A 295 -0.68 -14.62 24.27
C GLN A 295 0.41 -13.85 25.06
N GLY A 296 0.01 -13.18 26.15
CA GLY A 296 0.91 -12.52 27.09
C GLY A 296 1.59 -11.26 26.51
N VAL A 297 0.97 -10.66 25.49
CA VAL A 297 1.47 -9.43 24.87
C VAL A 297 1.24 -8.25 25.82
N LYS A 298 2.27 -7.44 26.01
CA LYS A 298 2.23 -6.19 26.75
C LYS A 298 2.13 -5.05 25.76
N LEU A 299 0.93 -4.46 25.68
CA LEU A 299 0.68 -3.30 24.84
C LEU A 299 1.24 -2.05 25.52
N MET A 300 2.14 -1.33 24.84
CA MET A 300 2.90 -0.21 25.39
C MET A 300 2.71 1.05 24.54
N ALA A 301 2.57 2.21 25.18
CA ALA A 301 2.71 3.48 24.48
C ALA A 301 4.18 3.91 24.49
N PHE A 302 4.67 4.50 23.40
CA PHE A 302 5.94 5.24 23.47
C PHE A 302 5.76 6.47 24.37
N SER A 303 6.81 6.85 25.10
CA SER A 303 6.80 8.10 25.87
C SER A 303 6.91 9.31 24.95
N ASP A 304 6.49 10.47 25.45
CA ASP A 304 6.64 11.75 24.75
C ASP A 304 8.11 12.01 24.39
N ASP A 305 9.06 11.73 25.31
CA ASP A 305 10.49 11.86 25.04
C ASP A 305 10.97 11.01 23.84
N ILE A 306 10.44 9.80 23.69
CA ILE A 306 10.75 8.95 22.53
C ILE A 306 10.13 9.53 21.27
N TYR A 307 8.89 10.03 21.36
CA TYR A 307 8.17 10.60 20.22
C TYR A 307 8.79 11.91 19.73
N ASP A 308 9.28 12.75 20.64
CA ASP A 308 10.01 13.97 20.32
C ASP A 308 11.34 13.63 19.64
N ALA A 309 12.08 12.64 20.15
CA ALA A 309 13.30 12.16 19.50
C ALA A 309 13.05 11.57 18.10
N PHE A 310 11.92 10.87 17.91
CA PHE A 310 11.48 10.44 16.57
C PHE A 310 11.24 11.65 15.65
N GLY A 311 10.60 12.71 16.16
CA GLY A 311 10.32 13.93 15.40
C GLY A 311 11.61 14.63 14.94
N GLU A 312 12.55 14.86 15.87
CA GLU A 312 13.85 15.49 15.56
C GLU A 312 14.63 14.68 14.52
N ALA A 313 14.70 13.36 14.69
CA ALA A 313 15.39 12.48 13.75
C ALA A 313 14.67 12.39 12.39
N SER A 314 13.34 12.51 12.35
CA SER A 314 12.56 12.58 11.10
C SER A 314 12.90 13.81 10.29
N GLU A 315 13.01 14.97 10.91
CA GLU A 315 13.41 16.20 10.22
C GLU A 315 14.82 16.06 9.63
N ALA A 316 15.78 15.46 10.36
CA ALA A 316 17.11 15.18 9.84
C ALA A 316 17.10 14.23 8.62
N VAL A 317 16.20 13.24 8.60
CA VAL A 317 16.01 12.34 7.44
C VAL A 317 15.40 13.09 6.26
N PHE A 318 14.41 13.95 6.49
CA PHE A 318 13.80 14.76 5.44
C PHE A 318 14.77 15.75 4.82
N GLU A 319 15.64 16.36 5.61
CA GLU A 319 16.74 17.17 5.09
C GLU A 319 17.64 16.37 4.13
N ASP A 320 17.97 15.12 4.46
CA ASP A 320 18.80 14.27 3.59
C ASP A 320 18.09 13.90 2.28
N VAL A 321 16.77 13.70 2.31
CA VAL A 321 15.95 13.52 1.10
C VAL A 321 15.98 14.80 0.26
N VAL A 322 15.71 15.96 0.85
CA VAL A 322 15.66 17.25 0.16
C VAL A 322 17.01 17.62 -0.44
N LYS A 323 18.12 17.27 0.22
CA LYS A 323 19.50 17.47 -0.27
C LYS A 323 19.78 16.73 -1.59
N GLN A 324 19.06 15.64 -1.90
CA GLN A 324 19.19 15.00 -3.22
C GLN A 324 18.68 15.89 -4.36
N GLY A 325 17.82 16.87 -4.05
CA GLY A 325 17.32 17.85 -5.00
C GLY A 325 16.32 17.28 -6.01
N GLY A 326 16.10 18.02 -7.10
CA GLY A 326 15.24 17.59 -8.20
C GLY A 326 13.85 17.15 -7.77
N LEU A 327 13.41 16.01 -8.31
CA LEU A 327 12.08 15.47 -8.07
C LEU A 327 11.86 15.03 -6.61
N ALA A 328 12.91 14.60 -5.90
CA ALA A 328 12.81 14.27 -4.47
C ALA A 328 12.37 15.48 -3.64
N LYS A 329 12.94 16.65 -3.93
CA LYS A 329 12.56 17.91 -3.27
C LYS A 329 11.14 18.33 -3.64
N GLU A 330 10.77 18.27 -4.92
CA GLU A 330 9.41 18.61 -5.38
C GLU A 330 8.34 17.73 -4.70
N ILE A 331 8.61 16.43 -4.60
CA ILE A 331 7.74 15.47 -3.90
C ILE A 331 7.61 15.84 -2.42
N HIS A 332 8.72 16.08 -1.74
CA HIS A 332 8.72 16.44 -0.32
C HIS A 332 7.94 17.74 -0.05
N GLU A 333 8.14 18.78 -0.85
CA GLU A 333 7.45 20.07 -0.69
C GLU A 333 5.93 19.93 -0.92
N SER A 334 5.51 19.18 -1.93
CA SER A 334 4.10 18.86 -2.18
C SER A 334 3.48 18.11 -1.01
N PHE A 335 4.18 17.08 -0.53
CA PHE A 335 3.76 16.28 0.61
C PHE A 335 3.65 17.11 1.89
N LEU A 336 4.64 17.96 2.19
CA LEU A 336 4.64 18.80 3.38
C LEU A 336 3.44 19.76 3.39
N LYS A 337 3.12 20.37 2.24
CA LYS A 337 1.94 21.21 2.09
C LYS A 337 0.65 20.45 2.37
N ALA A 338 0.53 19.22 1.84
CA ALA A 338 -0.60 18.34 2.10
C ALA A 338 -0.69 18.00 3.60
N ARG A 339 0.43 17.62 4.23
CA ARG A 339 0.51 17.29 5.66
C ARG A 339 0.03 18.44 6.54
N THR A 340 0.52 19.65 6.30
CA THR A 340 0.09 20.83 7.06
C THR A 340 -1.39 21.13 6.86
N THR A 341 -1.87 21.09 5.62
CA THR A 341 -3.24 21.50 5.30
C THR A 341 -4.26 20.48 5.79
N TYR A 342 -4.05 19.20 5.47
CA TYR A 342 -4.99 18.13 5.76
C TYR A 342 -4.94 17.76 7.24
N GLY A 343 -3.74 17.67 7.84
CA GLY A 343 -3.58 17.43 9.27
C GLY A 343 -4.22 18.52 10.12
N GLY A 344 -4.14 19.78 9.68
CA GLY A 344 -4.84 20.90 10.33
C GLY A 344 -6.37 20.72 10.36
N TRP A 345 -6.95 20.13 9.30
CA TRP A 345 -8.37 19.77 9.26
C TRP A 345 -8.67 18.54 10.12
N SER A 346 -7.88 17.46 9.99
CA SER A 346 -8.04 16.22 10.76
C SER A 346 -8.02 16.46 12.27
N LYS A 347 -7.18 17.40 12.73
CA LYS A 347 -7.12 17.83 14.13
C LYS A 347 -8.46 18.32 14.68
N ILE A 348 -9.20 19.11 13.90
CA ILE A 348 -10.47 19.71 14.34
C ILE A 348 -11.68 18.83 14.05
N ALA A 349 -11.56 17.88 13.11
CA ALA A 349 -12.60 16.94 12.73
C ALA A 349 -12.39 15.59 13.44
N ASP A 350 -11.69 14.66 12.78
CA ASP A 350 -11.58 13.26 13.19
C ASP A 350 -10.90 13.12 14.55
N GLU A 351 -9.76 13.77 14.79
CA GLU A 351 -9.03 13.67 16.07
C GLU A 351 -9.90 14.17 17.23
N ALA A 352 -10.45 15.38 17.12
CA ALA A 352 -11.30 15.97 18.14
C ALA A 352 -12.55 15.11 18.41
N TYR A 353 -13.20 14.61 17.37
CA TYR A 353 -14.37 13.74 17.50
C TYR A 353 -14.02 12.40 18.16
N LEU A 354 -12.95 11.71 17.71
CA LEU A 354 -12.53 10.42 18.25
C LEU A 354 -12.15 10.55 19.73
N ASN A 355 -11.43 11.61 20.09
CA ASN A 355 -11.08 11.91 21.48
C ASN A 355 -12.34 12.10 22.35
N GLN A 356 -13.32 12.87 21.88
CA GLN A 356 -14.57 13.07 22.63
C GLN A 356 -15.42 11.80 22.70
N ARG A 357 -15.57 11.07 21.60
CA ARG A 357 -16.33 9.81 21.53
C ARG A 357 -15.76 8.79 22.51
N ASN A 358 -14.45 8.52 22.43
CA ASN A 358 -13.81 7.51 23.27
C ASN A 358 -13.84 7.92 24.75
N ARG A 359 -13.61 9.21 25.06
CA ARG A 359 -13.74 9.73 26.44
C ARG A 359 -15.15 9.56 27.02
N VAL A 360 -16.19 9.88 26.25
CA VAL A 360 -17.58 9.78 26.70
C VAL A 360 -18.02 8.32 26.86
N LEU A 361 -17.53 7.42 25.99
CA LEU A 361 -17.91 6.02 25.99
C LEU A 361 -17.00 5.12 26.85
N GLY A 362 -15.85 5.62 27.31
CA GLY A 362 -14.86 4.83 28.05
C GLY A 362 -14.23 3.71 27.22
N LEU A 363 -13.95 4.00 25.94
CA LEU A 363 -13.31 3.07 25.00
C LEU A 363 -11.80 3.01 25.18
#